data_AF-A0A3D1CYR3-F1
#
_entry.id   AF-A0A3D1CYR3-F1
#
_cell.length_a   1.000
_cell.length_b   1.000
_cell.length_c   1.000
_cell.angle_alpha   90.00
_cell.angle_beta   90.00
_cell.angle_gamma   90.00
#
_symmetry.space_group_name_H-M   'P 1'
#
loop_
_entity.id
_entity.type
_entity.pdbx_description
1 polymer ?
#
loop_
_entity_poly.entity_id
_entity_poly.type
_entity_poly.pdbx_seq_one_letter_code
_entity_poly.pdbx_strand_id
1 'polypeptide(L)' 'MEEKKKLRCPLGIPGGIIAALIGLIGVVVNIINFNWFELVTSFALLLLALPFVRVTMMVHLANDRLDELENNVKTNK' A
#
# COMPACT_ATOMS: atom_id res chain seq x y z
N MET A 1 23.84 13.08 16.12
CA MET A 1 23.54 11.90 15.29
C MET A 1 22.45 12.33 14.34
N GLU A 2 22.65 12.19 13.03
CA GLU A 2 21.72 12.62 11.96
C GLU A 2 20.27 12.23 12.28
N GLU A 3 19.34 13.18 12.19
CA GLU A 3 17.90 12.93 12.31
C GLU A 3 17.51 11.91 11.24
N LYS A 4 17.30 10.65 11.65
CA LYS A 4 16.88 9.58 10.74
C LYS A 4 15.62 10.02 10.02
N LYS A 5 15.74 10.32 8.73
CA LYS A 5 14.64 10.66 7.84
C LYS A 5 13.60 9.53 7.90
N LYS A 6 12.36 9.85 8.26
CA LYS A 6 11.25 8.89 8.35
C LYS A 6 11.20 8.05 7.07
N LEU A 7 11.46 6.75 7.17
CA LEU A 7 11.29 5.76 6.11
C LEU A 7 9.79 5.43 5.96
N ARG A 8 8.97 6.46 5.73
CA ARG A 8 7.59 6.24 5.27
C ARG A 8 7.63 6.18 3.76
N CYS A 9 7.14 5.11 3.16
CA CYS A 9 6.95 5.05 1.72
C CYS A 9 5.70 5.87 1.40
N PRO A 10 5.83 7.11 0.87
CA PRO A 10 4.68 7.98 0.65
C PRO A 10 3.75 7.44 -0.44
N LEU A 11 4.20 6.45 -1.23
CA LEU A 11 3.48 5.94 -2.39
C LEU A 11 2.82 4.57 -2.19
N GLY A 12 3.21 3.77 -1.19
CA GLY A 12 2.78 2.36 -1.15
C GLY A 12 1.31 2.18 -0.74
N ILE A 13 0.88 2.87 0.32
CA ILE A 13 -0.54 2.86 0.76
C ILE A 13 -1.42 3.64 -0.25
N PRO A 14 -1.13 4.92 -0.59
CA PRO A 14 -1.97 5.64 -1.54
C PRO A 14 -1.92 5.05 -2.95
N GLY A 15 -0.77 4.53 -3.40
CA GLY A 15 -0.64 3.87 -4.70
C GLY A 15 -1.43 2.57 -4.80
N GLY A 16 -1.45 1.76 -3.72
CA GLY A 16 -2.29 0.57 -3.68
C GLY A 16 -3.79 0.87 -3.68
N ILE A 17 -4.21 1.97 -3.03
CA ILE A 17 -5.62 2.43 -3.06
C ILE A 17 -5.99 2.90 -4.48
N ILE A 18 -5.11 3.66 -5.14
CA ILE A 18 -5.33 4.11 -6.53
C ILE A 18 -5.42 2.91 -7.47
N ALA A 19 -4.52 1.93 -7.34
CA ALA A 19 -4.56 0.71 -8.13
C ALA A 19 -5.85 -0.10 -7.92
N ALA A 20 -6.34 -0.17 -6.68
CA ALA A 20 -7.61 -0.83 -6.38
C ALA A 20 -8.82 -0.09 -7.01
N LEU A 21 -8.83 1.24 -6.98
CA LEU A 21 -9.87 2.04 -7.64
C LEU A 21 -9.85 1.87 -9.16
N ILE A 22 -8.68 1.87 -9.78
CA ILE A 22 -8.52 1.64 -11.22
C ILE A 22 -9.00 0.23 -11.59
N GLY A 23 -8.63 -0.79 -10.81
CA GLY A 23 -9.10 -2.16 -11.00
C GLY A 23 -10.63 -2.28 -10.89
N LEU A 24 -11.24 -1.59 -9.91
CA LEU A 24 -12.69 -1.61 -9.72
C LEU A 24 -13.43 -0.92 -10.88
N ILE A 25 -12.95 0.23 -11.35
CA ILE A 25 -13.50 0.93 -12.53
C ILE A 25 -13.39 0.03 -13.76
N GLY A 26 -12.24 -0.61 -13.97
CA GLY A 26 -12.01 -1.55 -15.07
C GLY A 26 -12.96 -2.74 -15.04
N VAL A 27 -13.25 -3.30 -13.86
CA VAL A 27 -14.25 -4.37 -13.70
C VAL A 27 -15.64 -3.90 -14.12
N VAL A 28 -16.09 -2.73 -13.63
CA VAL A 28 -17.44 -2.22 -13.95
C VAL A 28 -17.60 -1.96 -15.45
N VAL A 29 -16.64 -1.28 -16.08
CA VAL A 29 -16.70 -0.93 -17.51
C VAL A 29 -16.64 -2.19 -18.39
N ASN A 30 -15.80 -3.16 -18.04
CA ASN A 30 -15.65 -4.37 -18.85
C ASN A 30 -16.80 -5.36 -18.70
N ILE A 31 -17.49 -5.38 -17.55
CA ILE A 31 -18.75 -6.13 -17.40
C ILE A 31 -19.82 -5.56 -18.33
N ILE A 32 -19.96 -4.23 -18.39
CA ILE A 32 -20.95 -3.57 -19.26
C ILE A 32 -20.67 -3.84 -20.74
N ASN A 33 -19.39 -3.86 -21.13
CA ASN A 33 -18.96 -4.09 -22.52
C ASN A 33 -18.77 -5.57 -22.91
N PHE A 34 -19.06 -6.54 -22.02
CA PHE A 34 -18.83 -7.98 -22.25
C PHE A 34 -17.41 -8.33 -22.71
N ASN A 35 -16.40 -7.55 -22.30
CA ASN A 35 -15.01 -7.78 -22.66
C ASN A 35 -14.31 -8.64 -21.61
N TRP A 36 -14.37 -9.95 -21.80
CA TRP A 36 -13.82 -10.95 -20.88
C TRP A 36 -12.30 -10.85 -20.69
N PHE A 37 -11.56 -10.40 -21.70
CA PHE A 37 -10.09 -10.31 -21.64
C PHE A 37 -9.64 -9.18 -20.70
N GLU A 38 -10.23 -7.99 -20.83
CA GLU A 38 -9.92 -6.87 -19.94
C GLU A 38 -10.56 -7.00 -18.54
N LEU A 39 -11.60 -7.81 -18.41
CA LEU A 39 -12.17 -8.14 -17.10
C LEU A 39 -11.16 -8.92 -16.24
N VAL A 40 -10.45 -9.89 -16.84
CA VAL A 40 -9.42 -10.68 -16.15
C VAL A 40 -8.22 -9.81 -15.74
N THR A 41 -7.78 -8.89 -16.59
CA THR A 41 -6.68 -7.98 -16.25
C THR A 41 -7.05 -7.02 -15.13
N SER A 42 -8.29 -6.52 -15.12
CA SER A 42 -8.81 -5.65 -14.05
C SER A 42 -8.90 -6.40 -12.71
N PHE A 43 -9.30 -7.67 -12.74
CA PHE A 43 -9.29 -8.54 -11.55
C PHE A 43 -7.87 -8.82 -11.05
N ALA A 44 -6.92 -9.08 -11.94
CA ALA A 44 -5.52 -9.28 -11.58
C ALA A 44 -4.93 -8.04 -10.90
N LEU A 45 -5.26 -6.85 -11.40
CA LEU A 45 -4.85 -5.57 -10.81
C LEU A 45 -5.40 -5.38 -9.39
N LEU A 46 -6.68 -5.71 -9.19
CA LEU A 46 -7.33 -5.64 -7.87
C LEU A 46 -6.69 -6.62 -6.88
N LEU A 47 -6.47 -7.87 -7.30
CA LEU A 47 -5.87 -8.91 -6.47
C LEU A 47 -4.43 -8.61 -6.09
N LEU A 48 -3.66 -7.96 -6.98
CA LEU A 48 -2.26 -7.60 -6.73
C LEU A 48 -2.13 -6.35 -5.87
N ALA A 49 -3.08 -5.41 -5.93
CA ALA A 49 -3.07 -4.20 -5.11
C ALA A 49 -3.26 -4.50 -3.60
N LEU A 50 -4.09 -5.49 -3.26
CA LEU A 50 -4.39 -5.85 -1.86
C LEU A 50 -3.16 -6.28 -1.04
N PRO A 51 -2.32 -7.24 -1.46
CA PRO A 51 -1.11 -7.61 -0.72
C PRO A 51 -0.10 -6.47 -0.67
N PHE A 52 -0.03 -5.63 -1.71
CA PHE A 52 0.84 -4.46 -1.74
C PHE A 52 0.52 -3.48 -0.60
N VAL A 53 -0.77 -3.16 -0.40
CA VAL A 53 -1.20 -2.29 0.70
C VAL A 53 -0.87 -2.93 2.06
N ARG A 54 -1.13 -4.24 2.21
CA ARG A 54 -0.87 -4.97 3.46
C ARG A 54 0.61 -4.94 3.86
N VAL A 55 1.51 -5.27 2.95
CA VAL A 55 2.96 -5.27 3.22
C VAL A 55 3.43 -3.85 3.54
N THR A 56 2.97 -2.86 2.77
CA THR A 56 3.36 -1.47 3.02
C THR A 56 2.91 -1.01 4.41
N MET A 57 1.67 -1.33 4.82
CA MET A 57 1.16 -0.99 6.15
C MET A 57 1.94 -1.68 7.27
N MET A 58 2.31 -2.95 7.09
CA MET A 58 3.10 -3.70 8.06
C MET A 58 4.50 -3.09 8.27
N VAL A 59 5.15 -2.64 7.19
CA VAL A 59 6.45 -1.95 7.26
C VAL A 59 6.33 -0.62 7.99
N HIS A 60 5.29 0.17 7.73
CA HIS A 60 5.08 1.44 8.44
C HIS A 60 4.84 1.21 9.94
N LEU A 61 4.04 0.20 10.29
CA LEU A 61 3.77 -0.16 11.69
C LEU A 61 5.06 -0.59 12.40
N ALA A 62 5.88 -1.43 11.75
CA ALA A 62 7.17 -1.85 12.31
C ALA A 62 8.11 -0.66 12.52
N ASN A 63 8.10 0.30 11.59
CA ASN A 63 8.91 1.50 11.70
C ASN A 63 8.43 2.43 12.83
N ASP A 64 7.13 2.60 13.01
CA ASP A 64 6.56 3.38 14.12
C ASP A 64 6.93 2.76 15.49
N ARG A 65 6.99 1.42 15.59
CA ARG A 65 7.45 0.71 16.81
C ARG A 65 8.95 0.88 17.07
N LEU A 66 9.77 0.91 16.02
CA LEU A 66 11.20 1.18 16.15
C LEU A 66 11.47 2.62 16.59
N ASP A 67 10.72 3.59 16.08
CA ASP A 67 10.79 5.00 16.50
C ASP A 67 10.43 5.15 17.99
N GLU A 68 9.39 4.46 18.44
CA GLU A 68 9.00 4.42 19.85
C GLU A 68 10.12 3.83 20.74
N LEU A 69 10.77 2.76 20.30
CA LEU A 69 11.91 2.16 21.01
C LEU A 69 13.11 3.11 21.06
N GLU A 70 13.44 3.77 19.95
CA GLU A 70 14.56 4.72 19.87
C GLU A 70 14.35 5.91 20.82
N ASN A 71 13.11 6.41 20.92
CA ASN A 71 12.76 7.47 21.86
C ASN A 71 12.92 7.02 23.32
N ASN A 72 12.41 5.84 23.68
CA ASN A 72 12.53 5.32 25.05
C ASN A 72 14.00 5.10 25.48
N VAL A 73 14.87 4.68 24.57
CA VAL A 73 16.32 4.53 24.83
C VAL A 73 17.01 5.89 24.98
N LYS A 74 16.63 6.89 24.18
CA LYS A 74 17.16 8.26 24.30
C LYS A 74 16.73 8.95 25.60
N THR A 75 15.51 8.70 26.09
CA THR A 75 15.01 9.29 27.34
C THR A 75 15.54 8.59 28.60
N ASN A 76 15.94 7.32 28.52
CA ASN A 76 16.54 6.56 29.64
C ASN A 76 18.07 6.69 29.75
N LYS A 77 18.70 7.55 28.94
CA LYS A 77 20.14 7.81 28.97
C LYS A 77 20.41 9.23 29.43
#